data_AF-E7AC41-F1
#
_entry.id   AF-E7AC41-F1
#
_cell.length_a   1.000
_cell.length_b   1.000
_cell.length_c   1.000
_cell.angle_alpha   90.00
_cell.angle_beta   90.00
_cell.angle_gamma   90.00
#
_symmetry.space_group_name_H-M   'P 1'
#
loop_
_entity.id
_entity.type
_entity.pdbx_description
1 polymer ?
#
loop_
_entity_poly.entity_id
_entity_poly.type
_entity_poly.pdbx_seq_one_letter_code
_entity_poly.pdbx_strand_id
1 'polypeptide(L)'
;MTRKQKAYRLKLLKKIHAHPVHKQIKRDGGWQEWLAERFNVESSKFLSIDALLDVLALLDGVCPAFFTPVDALGPSQNQIQAVLDLKESLRWNLARLEGFALHTCKKPLKDLSKSDTTKLILGLNKVLRAQQARLDKMYHPLNNPHYAPCQEPF
;
A
#
# COMPACT_ATOMS: atom_id res chain seq x y z
N MET A 1 -12.84 14.85 -3.57
CA MET A 1 -11.46 15.19 -3.16
C MET A 1 -11.45 16.55 -2.46
N THR A 2 -10.96 16.62 -1.22
CA THR A 2 -10.88 17.87 -0.46
C THR A 2 -9.76 18.79 -0.96
N ARG A 3 -9.78 20.08 -0.59
CA ARG A 3 -8.68 21.02 -0.93
C ARG A 3 -7.32 20.51 -0.43
N LYS A 4 -7.28 19.95 0.78
CA LYS A 4 -6.06 19.34 1.37
C LYS A 4 -5.55 18.17 0.52
N GLN A 5 -6.44 17.29 0.08
CA GLN A 5 -6.07 16.16 -0.79
C GLN A 5 -5.56 16.64 -2.16
N LYS A 6 -6.15 17.68 -2.76
CA LYS A 6 -5.68 18.28 -4.02
C LYS A 6 -4.26 18.84 -3.89
N ALA A 7 -4.00 19.59 -2.83
CA ALA A 7 -2.68 20.13 -2.54
C ALA A 7 -1.65 19.02 -2.31
N TYR A 8 -2.03 17.96 -1.57
CA TYR A 8 -1.16 16.81 -1.33
C TYR A 8 -0.84 16.06 -2.63
N ARG A 9 -1.85 15.80 -3.47
CA ARG A 9 -1.68 15.18 -4.79
C ARG A 9 -0.70 15.97 -5.68
N LEU A 10 -0.82 17.29 -5.71
CA LEU A 10 0.10 18.16 -6.45
C LEU A 10 1.54 18.06 -5.92
N LYS A 11 1.72 17.98 -4.59
CA LYS A 11 3.05 17.77 -3.99
C LYS A 11 3.66 16.43 -4.42
N LEU A 12 2.87 15.36 -4.45
CA LEU A 12 3.34 14.04 -4.90
C LEU A 12 3.77 14.06 -6.36
N LEU A 13 2.96 14.64 -7.25
CA LEU A 13 3.34 14.80 -8.66
C LEU A 13 4.63 15.59 -8.84
N LYS A 14 4.80 16.68 -8.10
CA LYS A 14 6.04 17.47 -8.12
C LYS A 14 7.25 16.62 -7.71
N LYS A 15 7.11 15.80 -6.65
CA LYS A 15 8.17 14.87 -6.22
C LYS A 15 8.51 13.85 -7.30
N ILE A 16 7.50 13.23 -7.92
CA ILE A 16 7.70 12.27 -9.02
C ILE A 16 8.46 12.94 -10.16
N HIS A 17 8.01 14.11 -10.61
CA HIS A 17 8.66 14.79 -11.74
C HIS A 17 10.09 15.27 -11.43
N ALA A 18 10.39 15.55 -10.16
CA ALA A 18 11.73 15.91 -9.71
C ALA A 18 12.66 14.69 -9.56
N HIS A 19 12.11 13.48 -9.47
CA HIS A 19 12.88 12.27 -9.17
C HIS A 19 13.87 11.92 -10.31
N PRO A 20 15.13 11.58 -9.99
CA PRO A 20 16.14 11.25 -11.01
C PRO A 20 15.72 10.10 -11.93
N VAL A 21 15.17 9.02 -11.36
CA VAL A 21 14.70 7.85 -12.13
C VAL A 21 13.55 8.22 -13.07
N HIS A 22 12.60 9.06 -12.64
CA HIS A 22 11.55 9.55 -13.52
C HIS A 22 12.14 10.36 -14.68
N LYS A 23 13.10 11.26 -14.40
CA LYS A 23 13.74 12.06 -15.46
C LYS A 23 14.47 11.18 -16.46
N GLN A 24 15.12 10.11 -16.00
CA GLN A 24 15.78 9.14 -16.85
C GLN A 24 14.76 8.40 -17.75
N ILE A 25 13.75 7.77 -17.16
CA ILE A 25 12.72 7.03 -17.92
C ILE A 25 12.01 7.97 -18.93
N LYS A 26 11.75 9.22 -18.53
CA LYS A 26 11.12 10.20 -19.43
C LYS A 26 12.05 10.63 -20.57
N ARG A 27 13.35 10.76 -20.31
CA ARG A 27 14.35 11.05 -21.35
C ARG A 27 14.43 9.91 -22.37
N ASP A 28 14.29 8.68 -21.90
CA ASP A 28 14.31 7.48 -22.74
C ASP A 28 12.96 7.21 -23.42
N GLY A 29 11.97 8.10 -23.26
CA GLY A 29 10.63 8.00 -23.86
C GLY A 29 9.70 6.96 -23.21
N GLY A 30 10.19 6.13 -22.29
CA GLY A 30 9.46 5.00 -21.73
C GLY A 30 8.46 5.33 -20.61
N TRP A 31 8.27 6.60 -20.24
CA TRP A 31 7.46 6.94 -19.04
C TRP A 31 5.98 6.57 -19.18
N GLN A 32 5.41 6.76 -20.36
CA GLN A 32 4.01 6.44 -20.63
C GLN A 32 3.79 4.93 -20.64
N GLU A 33 4.70 4.18 -21.27
CA GLU A 33 4.70 2.72 -21.30
C GLU A 33 4.87 2.13 -19.89
N TRP A 34 5.82 2.65 -19.11
CA TRP A 34 6.02 2.24 -17.71
C TRP A 34 4.77 2.44 -16.85
N LEU A 35 4.00 3.51 -17.07
CA LEU A 35 2.73 3.74 -16.40
C LEU A 35 1.63 2.80 -16.91
N ALA A 36 1.59 2.53 -18.21
CA ALA A 36 0.61 1.62 -18.81
C ALA A 36 0.81 0.19 -18.29
N GLU A 37 2.04 -0.31 -18.26
CA GLU A 37 2.36 -1.67 -17.79
C GLU A 37 2.01 -1.89 -16.31
N ARG A 38 2.23 -0.87 -15.46
CA ARG A 38 2.13 -1.03 -13.99
C ARG A 38 0.81 -0.59 -13.40
N PHE A 39 0.16 0.39 -14.03
CA PHE A 39 -1.02 1.05 -13.49
C PHE A 39 -2.16 1.13 -14.51
N ASN A 40 -1.96 0.62 -15.73
CA ASN A 40 -2.93 0.66 -16.82
C ASN A 40 -3.42 2.09 -17.14
N VAL A 41 -2.51 3.07 -17.06
CA VAL A 41 -2.81 4.48 -17.38
C VAL A 41 -1.71 5.12 -18.24
N GLU A 42 -2.11 6.03 -19.12
CA GLU A 42 -1.18 6.74 -20.02
C GLU A 42 -0.51 7.96 -19.37
N SER A 43 -0.99 8.39 -18.19
CA SER A 43 -0.53 9.63 -17.57
C SER A 43 -0.69 9.61 -16.05
N SER A 44 0.31 10.16 -15.36
CA SER A 44 0.31 10.36 -13.90
C SER A 44 -0.83 11.26 -13.42
N LYS A 45 -1.51 12.00 -14.32
CA LYS A 45 -2.71 12.80 -13.99
C LYS A 45 -3.91 11.94 -13.60
N PHE A 46 -3.99 10.70 -14.09
CA PHE A 46 -5.09 9.78 -13.83
C PHE A 46 -4.89 8.95 -12.55
N LEU A 47 -3.69 8.98 -11.97
CA LEU A 47 -3.38 8.23 -10.76
C LEU A 47 -4.09 8.81 -9.52
N SER A 48 -4.58 7.91 -8.67
CA SER A 48 -5.06 8.22 -7.32
C SER A 48 -3.89 8.62 -6.40
N ILE A 49 -4.18 9.16 -5.22
CA ILE A 49 -3.14 9.51 -4.24
C ILE A 49 -2.33 8.28 -3.83
N ASP A 50 -3.00 7.14 -3.61
CA ASP A 50 -2.33 5.89 -3.24
C ASP A 50 -1.43 5.38 -4.37
N ALA A 51 -1.91 5.42 -5.62
CA ALA A 51 -1.11 5.03 -6.76
C ALA A 51 0.09 5.97 -6.98
N LEU A 52 -0.04 7.27 -6.69
CA LEU A 52 1.11 8.20 -6.71
C LEU A 52 2.15 7.89 -5.63
N LEU A 53 1.71 7.37 -4.47
CA LEU A 53 2.63 6.90 -3.43
C LEU A 53 3.32 5.60 -3.86
N ASP A 54 2.60 4.69 -4.53
CA ASP A 54 3.18 3.49 -5.12
C ASP A 54 4.21 3.83 -6.21
N VAL A 55 3.92 4.80 -7.09
CA VAL A 55 4.88 5.28 -8.09
C VAL A 55 6.15 5.81 -7.42
N LEU A 56 6.03 6.64 -6.37
CA LEU A 56 7.20 7.13 -5.64
C LEU A 56 7.98 5.98 -5.01
N ALA A 57 7.30 5.04 -4.35
CA ALA A 57 7.95 3.88 -3.77
C ALA A 57 8.74 3.08 -4.83
N LEU A 58 8.14 2.82 -5.99
CA LEU A 58 8.80 2.13 -7.10
C LEU A 58 10.01 2.91 -7.62
N LEU A 59 9.91 4.24 -7.73
CA LEU A 59 11.00 5.11 -8.14
C LEU A 59 12.14 5.15 -7.11
N ASP A 60 11.81 5.11 -5.82
CA ASP A 60 12.75 5.01 -4.69
C ASP A 60 13.40 3.61 -4.61
N GLY A 61 13.02 2.68 -5.49
CA GLY A 61 13.58 1.33 -5.57
C GLY A 61 12.94 0.34 -4.60
N VAL A 62 11.75 0.64 -4.05
CA VAL A 62 10.90 -0.36 -3.38
C VAL A 62 10.55 -1.40 -4.42
N CYS A 63 11.25 -2.53 -4.33
CA CYS A 63 11.44 -3.37 -5.49
C CYS A 63 10.26 -4.35 -5.65
N PRO A 64 9.66 -4.43 -6.85
CA PRO A 64 8.81 -5.55 -7.24
C PRO A 64 9.54 -6.90 -7.16
N ALA A 65 10.88 -6.89 -7.02
CA ALA A 65 11.69 -8.08 -6.80
C ALA A 65 11.25 -8.92 -5.59
N PHE A 66 10.63 -8.32 -4.57
CA PHE A 66 10.02 -9.11 -3.49
C PHE A 66 8.90 -10.04 -4.02
N PHE A 67 8.18 -9.62 -5.06
CA PHE A 67 7.10 -10.40 -5.67
C PHE A 67 7.57 -11.37 -6.75
N THR A 68 8.87 -11.42 -7.03
CA THR A 68 9.47 -12.39 -7.94
C THR A 68 10.40 -13.30 -7.13
N PRO A 69 10.15 -14.62 -7.06
CA PRO A 69 11.02 -15.51 -6.30
C PRO A 69 12.37 -15.62 -7.01
N VAL A 70 13.38 -14.92 -6.50
CA VAL A 70 14.71 -14.89 -7.13
C VAL A 70 15.54 -16.12 -6.74
N ASP A 71 15.42 -16.63 -5.50
CA ASP A 71 16.28 -17.70 -4.97
C ASP A 71 15.60 -18.61 -3.94
N ALA A 72 16.15 -19.80 -3.70
CA ALA A 72 15.69 -20.75 -2.68
C ALA A 72 15.68 -20.18 -1.23
N LEU A 73 16.45 -19.12 -0.98
CA LEU A 73 16.55 -18.39 0.28
C LEU A 73 15.52 -17.25 0.40
N GLY A 74 14.95 -16.82 -0.73
CA GLY A 74 13.94 -15.78 -0.81
C GLY A 74 12.54 -16.26 -0.39
N PRO A 75 11.58 -15.33 -0.24
CA PRO A 75 10.21 -15.65 0.18
C PRO A 75 9.55 -16.66 -0.76
N SER A 76 8.77 -17.60 -0.23
CA SER A 76 8.00 -18.51 -1.08
C SER A 76 6.85 -17.79 -1.79
N GLN A 77 6.40 -18.30 -2.93
CA GLN A 77 5.27 -17.74 -3.66
C GLN A 77 4.01 -17.60 -2.80
N ASN A 78 3.74 -18.56 -1.90
CA ASN A 78 2.62 -18.48 -0.96
C ASN A 78 2.79 -17.35 0.06
N GLN A 79 4.02 -17.11 0.53
CA GLN A 79 4.30 -16.00 1.45
C GLN A 79 4.13 -14.65 0.76
N ILE A 80 4.59 -14.55 -0.49
CA ILE A 80 4.43 -13.37 -1.34
C ILE A 80 2.94 -13.06 -1.53
N GLN A 81 2.15 -14.09 -1.90
CA GLN A 81 0.71 -13.94 -2.10
C GLN A 81 0.01 -13.50 -0.80
N ALA A 82 0.34 -14.11 0.34
CA ALA A 82 -0.24 -13.73 1.62
C ALA A 82 0.07 -12.26 1.99
N VAL A 83 1.28 -11.77 1.68
CA VAL A 83 1.62 -10.35 1.89
C VAL A 83 0.81 -9.44 0.96
N LEU A 84 0.60 -9.83 -0.30
CA LEU A 84 -0.26 -9.10 -1.25
C LEU A 84 -1.70 -9.03 -0.77
N ASP A 85 -2.29 -10.17 -0.40
CA ASP A 85 -3.68 -10.25 0.08
C ASP A 85 -3.89 -9.40 1.33
N LEU A 86 -2.92 -9.44 2.27
CA LEU A 86 -2.95 -8.61 3.48
C LEU A 86 -2.78 -7.13 3.16
N LYS A 87 -1.88 -6.77 2.23
CA LYS A 87 -1.71 -5.38 1.76
C LYS A 87 -3.01 -4.85 1.19
N GLU A 88 -3.70 -5.62 0.35
CA GLU A 88 -4.99 -5.26 -0.23
C GLU A 88 -6.09 -5.13 0.83
N SER A 89 -6.20 -6.11 1.72
CA SER A 89 -7.16 -6.11 2.83
C SER A 89 -6.99 -4.90 3.76
N LEU A 90 -5.75 -4.52 4.02
CA LEU A 90 -5.40 -3.34 4.82
C LEU A 90 -5.53 -2.02 4.03
N ARG A 91 -5.69 -2.09 2.71
CA ARG A 91 -5.61 -0.96 1.76
C ARG A 91 -4.32 -0.18 1.91
N TRP A 92 -3.20 -0.88 2.06
CA TRP A 92 -1.88 -0.29 2.16
C TRP A 92 -1.25 -0.11 0.78
N ASN A 93 -0.57 1.02 0.61
CA ASN A 93 0.35 1.25 -0.51
C ASN A 93 1.73 0.63 -0.20
N LEU A 94 2.55 0.47 -1.23
CA LEU A 94 3.90 -0.09 -1.18
C LEU A 94 4.81 0.70 -0.24
N ALA A 95 4.70 2.03 -0.22
CA ALA A 95 5.50 2.87 0.69
C ALA A 95 5.22 2.53 2.17
N ARG A 96 3.95 2.33 2.52
CA ARG A 96 3.55 1.96 3.88
C ARG A 96 3.97 0.54 4.22
N LEU A 97 3.87 -0.39 3.27
CA LEU A 97 4.33 -1.77 3.44
C LEU A 97 5.85 -1.82 3.66
N GLU A 98 6.63 -1.11 2.84
CA GLU A 98 8.09 -0.98 2.97
C GLU A 98 8.48 -0.40 4.33
N GLY A 99 7.83 0.70 4.75
CA GLY A 99 8.07 1.29 6.06
C GLY A 99 7.77 0.33 7.21
N PHE A 100 6.74 -0.52 7.06
CA PHE A 100 6.41 -1.53 8.05
C PHE A 100 7.41 -2.70 8.06
N ALA A 101 7.91 -3.12 6.90
CA ALA A 101 8.99 -4.12 6.79
C ALA A 101 10.28 -3.61 7.43
N LEU A 102 10.68 -2.37 7.16
CA LEU A 102 11.82 -1.72 7.80
C LEU A 102 11.65 -1.61 9.31
N HIS A 103 10.43 -1.36 9.79
CA HIS A 103 10.16 -1.30 11.23
C HIS A 103 10.24 -2.68 11.90
N THR A 104 9.62 -3.69 11.30
CA THR A 104 9.39 -5.02 11.89
C THR A 104 10.57 -5.96 11.67
N CYS A 105 11.12 -5.97 10.46
CA CYS A 105 12.17 -6.88 10.01
C CYS A 105 13.55 -6.19 9.94
N LYS A 106 13.62 -4.87 10.09
CA LYS A 106 14.85 -4.06 9.98
C LYS A 106 15.54 -4.16 8.61
N LYS A 107 14.79 -4.56 7.59
CA LYS A 107 15.27 -4.79 6.23
C LYS A 107 14.24 -4.27 5.22
N PRO A 108 14.69 -3.78 4.06
CA PRO A 108 13.79 -3.41 2.98
C PRO A 108 13.10 -4.66 2.40
N LEU A 109 11.96 -4.50 1.72
CA LEU A 109 11.18 -5.64 1.19
C LEU A 109 12.03 -6.55 0.30
N LYS A 110 12.90 -5.97 -0.54
CA LYS A 110 13.76 -6.71 -1.48
C LYS A 110 14.76 -7.67 -0.81
N ASP A 111 15.12 -7.43 0.45
CA ASP A 111 16.15 -8.19 1.18
C ASP A 111 15.53 -9.14 2.23
N LEU A 112 14.22 -9.36 2.17
CA LEU A 112 13.52 -10.24 3.10
C LEU A 112 13.79 -11.71 2.78
N SER A 113 14.21 -12.45 3.80
CA SER A 113 14.27 -13.92 3.76
C SER A 113 12.89 -14.54 4.00
N LYS A 114 12.78 -15.87 3.84
CA LYS A 114 11.57 -16.62 4.24
C LYS A 114 11.15 -16.36 5.70
N SER A 115 12.12 -16.32 6.62
CA SER A 115 11.82 -16.13 8.05
C SER A 115 11.39 -14.70 8.35
N ASP A 116 12.01 -13.72 7.70
CA ASP A 116 11.63 -12.31 7.82
C ASP A 116 10.23 -12.07 7.20
N THR A 117 9.90 -12.79 6.14
CA THR A 117 8.57 -12.70 5.52
C THR A 117 7.48 -13.30 6.41
N THR A 118 7.75 -14.41 7.10
CA THR A 118 6.81 -14.93 8.12
C THR A 118 6.57 -13.92 9.24
N LYS A 119 7.62 -13.23 9.71
CA LYS A 119 7.48 -12.16 10.72
C LYS A 119 6.61 -11.02 10.19
N LEU A 120 6.84 -10.60 8.95
CA LEU A 120 6.05 -9.57 8.29
C LEU A 120 4.56 -9.97 8.21
N ILE A 121 4.25 -11.19 7.76
CA ILE A 121 2.88 -11.73 7.69
C ILE A 121 2.21 -11.72 9.07
N LEU A 122 2.91 -12.16 10.12
CA LEU A 122 2.39 -12.14 11.49
C LEU A 122 2.11 -10.70 11.98
N GLY A 123 3.02 -9.77 11.67
CA GLY A 123 2.83 -8.35 11.96
C GLY A 123 1.60 -7.77 11.25
N LEU A 124 1.45 -8.01 9.95
CA LEU A 124 0.33 -7.56 9.14
C LEU A 124 -1.00 -8.14 9.64
N ASN A 125 -1.05 -9.43 9.99
CA ASN A 125 -2.24 -10.05 10.58
C ASN A 125 -2.65 -9.41 11.90
N LYS A 126 -1.71 -9.06 12.77
CA LYS A 126 -2.00 -8.34 14.02
C LYS A 126 -2.62 -6.97 13.74
N VAL A 127 -2.08 -6.25 12.75
CA VAL A 127 -2.63 -4.95 12.33
C VAL A 127 -4.05 -5.11 11.78
N LEU A 128 -4.28 -6.11 10.93
CA LEU A 128 -5.60 -6.37 10.34
C LEU A 128 -6.64 -6.67 11.42
N ARG A 129 -6.32 -7.55 12.38
CA ARG A 129 -7.20 -7.85 13.52
C ARG A 129 -7.49 -6.63 14.36
N ALA A 130 -6.49 -5.79 14.63
CA ALA A 130 -6.69 -4.54 15.36
C ALA A 130 -7.58 -3.54 14.58
N GLN A 131 -7.49 -3.52 13.25
CA GLN A 131 -8.36 -2.72 12.40
C GLN A 131 -9.80 -3.23 12.41
N GLN A 132 -10.01 -4.55 12.30
CA GLN A 132 -11.32 -5.19 12.40
C GLN A 132 -11.96 -4.93 13.76
N ALA A 133 -11.25 -5.18 14.86
CA ALA A 133 -11.78 -4.93 16.21
C ALA A 133 -12.16 -3.46 16.46
N ARG A 134 -11.49 -2.50 15.80
CA ARG A 134 -11.88 -1.09 15.84
C ARG A 134 -13.19 -0.83 15.09
N LEU A 135 -13.36 -1.47 13.93
CA LEU A 135 -14.60 -1.38 13.15
C LEU A 135 -15.76 -2.05 13.89
N ASP A 136 -15.55 -3.22 14.48
CA ASP A 136 -16.58 -3.94 15.25
C ASP A 136 -17.04 -3.13 16.47
N LYS A 137 -16.12 -2.43 17.14
CA LYS A 137 -16.46 -1.50 18.24
C LYS A 137 -17.26 -0.29 17.74
N MET A 138 -17.05 0.13 16.50
CA MET A 138 -17.74 1.26 15.88
C MET A 138 -19.13 0.86 15.36
N TYR A 139 -19.28 -0.42 14.97
CA TYR A 139 -20.52 -1.05 14.52
C TYR A 139 -20.95 -2.15 15.49
N HIS A 140 -21.26 -1.78 16.74
CA HIS A 140 -22.03 -2.68 17.58
C HIS A 140 -23.44 -2.85 16.99
N PRO A 141 -23.93 -4.07 16.75
CA PRO A 141 -25.33 -4.31 16.41
C PRO A 141 -26.22 -3.85 17.55
N LEU A 142 -27.42 -3.39 17.20
CA LEU A 142 -28.55 -2.93 18.02
C LEU A 142 -29.09 -3.96 19.04
N ASN A 143 -28.27 -4.84 19.62
CA ASN A 143 -28.62 -5.69 20.77
C ASN A 143 -28.17 -5.04 22.08
N ASN A 144 -28.40 -3.73 22.21
CA ASN A 144 -28.48 -3.12 23.52
C ASN A 144 -29.91 -3.36 24.03
N PRO A 145 -30.14 -4.15 25.09
CA PRO A 145 -31.48 -4.34 25.66
C PRO A 145 -32.12 -3.04 26.18
N HIS A 146 -31.37 -1.93 26.21
CA HIS A 146 -31.85 -0.57 26.50
C HIS A 146 -31.97 0.35 25.28
N TYR A 147 -31.96 -0.17 24.04
CA TYR A 147 -32.26 0.66 22.87
C TYR A 147 -33.76 0.99 22.83
N ALA A 148 -34.13 2.18 23.31
CA ALA A 148 -35.45 2.76 23.08
C ALA A 148 -35.39 3.62 21.80
N PRO A 149 -36.06 3.23 20.69
CA PRO A 149 -36.21 4.14 19.58
C PRO A 149 -36.98 5.36 20.07
N CYS A 150 -36.40 6.56 19.93
CA CYS A 150 -37.14 7.80 20.13
C CYS A 150 -38.34 7.78 19.19
N GLN A 151 -39.54 7.63 19.74
CA GLN A 151 -40.76 7.81 18.97
C GLN A 151 -40.87 9.30 18.64
N GLU A 152 -40.80 9.64 17.36
CA GLU A 152 -41.10 10.99 16.90
C GLU A 152 -42.59 11.28 17.14
N PRO A 153 -42.94 12.42 17.74
CA PRO A 153 -44.33 12.80 17.91
C PRO A 153 -44.88 13.26 16.54
N PHE A 154 -45.90 12.56 16.06
CA PHE A 154 -46.83 13.08 15.06
C PHE A 154 -48.02 13.72 15.76
#